data_AF-A0A521XCD4-F1
#
_entry.id   AF-A0A521XCD4-F1
#
_cell.length_a   1.000
_cell.length_b   1.000
_cell.length_c   1.000
_cell.angle_alpha   90.00
_cell.angle_beta   90.00
_cell.angle_gamma   90.00
#
_symmetry.space_group_name_H-M   'P 1'
#
loop_
_entity.id
_entity.type
_entity.pdbx_description
1 polymer ?
#
loop_
_entity_poly.entity_id
_entity_poly.type
_entity_poly.pdbx_seq_one_letter_code
_entity_poly.pdbx_strand_id
1 'polypeptide(L)'
;MIETSTARTHVPETLHDARRLIDYGWEAQLDVRRLAAEAGLSPYHFIRQFRRAFRHTPHQYLVRRRIERAKELLRGGASVTDVCFAVGFSSAGSFGGAFRRHAGMSPGEYRATQLREADARRRIPACFLTMYGPDRRATS
;
A
#
# COMPACT_ATOMS: atom_id res chain seq x y z
N MET A 1 24.68 -17.66 -38.76
CA MET A 1 23.36 -18.33 -38.73
C MET A 1 22.70 -17.93 -37.43
N ILE A 2 21.49 -17.38 -37.51
CA ILE A 2 20.82 -16.56 -36.50
C ILE A 2 20.04 -17.47 -35.55
N GLU A 3 20.18 -17.28 -34.23
CA GLU A 3 19.05 -17.42 -33.31
C GLU A 3 19.09 -16.31 -32.24
N THR A 4 18.31 -15.28 -32.51
CA THR A 4 17.87 -14.26 -31.55
C THR A 4 16.99 -14.94 -30.49
N SER A 5 17.56 -15.39 -29.37
CA SER A 5 16.79 -15.92 -28.24
C SER A 5 16.43 -14.81 -27.26
N THR A 6 15.14 -14.53 -27.21
CA THR A 6 14.43 -13.51 -26.44
C THR A 6 14.98 -13.37 -25.02
N ALA A 7 15.54 -12.20 -24.69
CA ALA A 7 15.89 -11.84 -23.32
C ALA A 7 14.61 -11.77 -22.46
N ARG A 8 14.17 -12.93 -21.93
CA ARG A 8 13.26 -12.99 -20.80
C ARG A 8 13.87 -12.08 -19.75
N THR A 9 13.20 -10.99 -19.43
CA THR A 9 13.70 -10.05 -18.44
C THR A 9 13.65 -10.77 -17.09
N HIS A 10 14.71 -11.51 -16.77
CA HIS A 10 14.87 -12.17 -15.50
C HIS A 10 15.08 -11.07 -14.48
N VAL A 11 13.99 -10.68 -13.82
CA VAL A 11 14.04 -9.76 -12.69
C VAL A 11 14.94 -10.42 -11.64
N PRO A 12 16.09 -9.82 -11.29
CA PRO A 12 16.99 -10.39 -10.28
C PRO A 12 16.23 -10.70 -9.00
N GLU A 13 16.55 -11.81 -8.33
CA GLU A 13 15.92 -12.23 -7.07
C GLU A 13 15.93 -11.09 -6.03
N THR A 14 17.01 -10.31 -6.00
CA THR A 14 17.17 -9.12 -5.15
C THR A 14 16.09 -8.04 -5.35
N LEU A 15 15.49 -7.90 -6.54
CA LEU A 15 14.39 -6.97 -6.76
C LEU A 15 13.05 -7.51 -6.25
N HIS A 16 12.86 -8.84 -6.26
CA HIS A 16 11.69 -9.46 -5.64
C HIS A 16 11.77 -9.37 -4.12
N ASP A 17 12.95 -9.54 -3.54
CA ASP A 17 13.15 -9.39 -2.10
C ASP A 17 12.95 -7.95 -1.65
N ALA A 18 13.48 -6.97 -2.39
CA ALA A 18 13.19 -5.56 -2.13
C ALA A 18 11.68 -5.26 -2.21
N ARG A 19 10.95 -5.88 -3.14
CA ARG A 19 9.49 -5.73 -3.22
C ARG A 19 8.78 -6.38 -2.04
N ARG A 20 9.18 -7.59 -1.63
CA ARG A 20 8.67 -8.24 -0.42
C ARG A 20 8.91 -7.35 0.80
N LEU A 21 10.09 -6.75 0.91
CA LEU A 21 10.39 -5.82 2.01
C LEU A 21 9.45 -4.61 2.01
N ILE A 22 9.10 -4.05 0.84
CA ILE A 22 8.07 -3.00 0.76
C ILE A 22 6.69 -3.53 1.13
N ASP A 23 6.38 -4.77 0.78
CA ASP A 23 5.08 -5.39 1.04
C ASP A 23 4.86 -5.66 2.55
N TYR A 24 5.93 -6.00 3.27
CA TYR A 24 5.93 -6.29 4.71
C TYR A 24 6.45 -5.14 5.60
N GLY A 25 7.02 -4.08 5.02
CA GLY A 25 7.80 -3.05 5.71
C GLY A 25 7.41 -1.61 5.33
N TRP A 26 6.13 -1.31 5.26
CA TRP A 26 5.55 0.03 5.13
C TRP A 26 5.82 1.08 6.24
N GLU A 27 6.53 0.75 7.31
CA GLU A 27 6.75 1.62 8.47
C GLU A 27 7.62 2.85 8.13
N ALA A 28 7.65 3.81 9.06
CA ALA A 28 8.39 5.07 8.94
C ALA A 28 9.88 4.91 8.60
N GLN A 29 10.47 3.76 8.91
CA GLN A 29 11.90 3.54 8.72
C GLN A 29 12.29 2.99 7.34
N LEU A 30 11.33 2.63 6.48
CA LEU A 30 11.66 2.14 5.14
C LEU A 30 11.78 3.31 4.15
N ASP A 31 12.96 3.45 3.55
CA ASP A 31 13.26 4.39 2.48
C ASP A 31 14.01 3.68 1.33
N VAL A 32 13.99 4.27 0.13
CA VAL A 32 14.61 3.77 -1.09
C VAL A 32 16.10 3.47 -0.89
N ARG A 33 16.80 4.23 -0.05
CA ARG A 33 18.21 3.98 0.27
C ARG A 33 18.41 2.64 0.99
N ARG A 34 17.57 2.31 1.97
CA ARG A 34 17.63 1.01 2.65
C ARG A 34 17.31 -0.12 1.69
N LEU A 35 16.26 0.04 0.88
CA LEU A 35 15.88 -0.94 -0.14
C LEU A 35 17.01 -1.22 -1.14
N ALA A 36 17.74 -0.18 -1.55
CA ALA A 36 18.88 -0.33 -2.44
C ALA A 36 20.05 -1.05 -1.76
N ALA A 37 20.33 -0.73 -0.50
CA ALA A 37 21.38 -1.38 0.29
C ALA A 37 21.11 -2.88 0.49
N GLU A 38 19.87 -3.25 0.84
CA GLU A 38 19.44 -4.65 0.96
C GLU A 38 19.56 -5.41 -0.38
N ALA A 39 19.30 -4.73 -1.50
CA ALA A 39 19.47 -5.31 -2.83
C ALA A 39 20.94 -5.36 -3.30
N GLY A 40 21.90 -4.85 -2.52
CA GLY A 40 23.31 -4.76 -2.90
C GLY A 40 23.58 -3.79 -4.06
N LEU A 41 22.71 -2.81 -4.27
CA LEU A 41 22.77 -1.88 -5.40
C LEU A 41 22.93 -0.43 -4.94
N SER A 42 23.57 0.40 -5.77
CA SER A 42 23.48 1.83 -5.58
C SER A 42 22.03 2.30 -5.76
N PRO A 43 21.57 3.36 -5.05
CA PRO A 43 20.19 3.84 -5.15
C PRO A 43 19.75 4.15 -6.59
N TYR A 44 20.64 4.73 -7.39
CA TYR A 44 20.34 5.05 -8.79
C TYR A 44 20.14 3.80 -9.65
N HIS A 45 21.03 2.81 -9.53
CA HIS A 45 20.88 1.53 -10.23
C HIS A 45 19.64 0.77 -9.78
N PHE A 46 19.36 0.75 -8.48
CA PHE A 46 18.17 0.13 -7.92
C PHE A 46 16.89 0.75 -8.50
N ILE A 47 16.76 2.09 -8.50
CA ILE A 47 15.56 2.77 -9.05
C ILE A 47 15.36 2.43 -10.53
N ARG A 48 16.44 2.43 -11.33
CA ARG A 48 16.36 2.13 -12.76
C ARG A 48 15.93 0.69 -13.02
N GLN A 49 16.53 -0.27 -12.31
CA GLN A 49 16.21 -1.69 -12.43
C GLN A 49 14.80 -2.00 -11.93
N PHE A 50 14.42 -1.46 -10.77
CA PHE A 50 13.09 -1.63 -10.20
C PHE A 50 12.00 -1.06 -11.12
N ARG A 51 12.21 0.13 -11.69
CA ARG A 51 11.27 0.72 -12.66
C ARG A 51 11.14 -0.12 -13.93
N ARG A 52 12.25 -0.67 -14.43
CA ARG A 52 12.23 -1.57 -15.59
C ARG A 52 11.45 -2.86 -15.31
N ALA A 53 11.62 -3.43 -14.12
CA ALA A 53 10.94 -4.66 -13.70
C ALA A 53 9.46 -4.46 -13.37
N PHE A 54 9.11 -3.43 -12.59
CA PHE A 54 7.77 -3.28 -11.99
C PHE A 54 6.96 -2.08 -12.53
N ARG A 55 7.49 -1.37 -13.54
CA ARG A 55 6.83 -0.24 -14.23
C ARG A 55 6.53 0.98 -13.34
N HIS A 56 6.97 0.97 -12.09
CA HIS A 56 6.84 2.04 -11.12
C HIS A 56 8.18 2.27 -10.42
N THR A 57 8.44 3.49 -9.94
CA THR A 57 9.62 3.71 -9.10
C THR A 57 9.41 3.08 -7.71
N PRO A 58 10.49 2.70 -6.99
CA PRO A 58 10.38 2.18 -5.63
C PRO A 58 9.58 3.10 -4.71
N HIS A 59 9.83 4.41 -4.81
CA HIS A 59 9.12 5.42 -4.03
C HIS A 59 7.60 5.44 -4.34
N GLN A 60 7.21 5.39 -5.62
CA GLN A 60 5.79 5.32 -5.99
C GLN A 60 5.12 4.07 -5.45
N TYR A 61 5.81 2.94 -5.52
CA TYR A 61 5.31 1.66 -5.02
C TYR A 61 5.14 1.69 -3.49
N LEU A 62 6.14 2.20 -2.76
CA LEU A 62 6.11 2.38 -1.31
C LEU A 62 4.98 3.31 -0.87
N VAL A 63 4.81 4.46 -1.52
CA VAL A 63 3.70 5.39 -1.23
C VAL A 63 2.35 4.70 -1.42
N ARG A 64 2.16 3.95 -2.52
CA ARG A 64 0.91 3.22 -2.74
C ARG A 64 0.64 2.22 -1.60
N ARG A 65 1.64 1.43 -1.20
CA ARG A 65 1.52 0.47 -0.10
C ARG A 65 1.22 1.15 1.24
N ARG A 66 1.86 2.28 1.53
CA ARG A 66 1.57 3.11 2.72
C ARG A 66 0.14 3.62 2.74
N ILE A 67 -0.41 4.04 1.60
CA ILE A 67 -1.81 4.47 1.53
C ILE A 67 -2.77 3.31 1.75
N GLU A 68 -2.52 2.14 1.17
CA GLU A 68 -3.39 0.97 1.43
C GLU A 68 -3.41 0.60 2.91
N ARG A 69 -2.27 0.65 3.59
CA ARG A 69 -2.22 0.45 5.04
C ARG A 69 -2.90 1.56 5.83
N ALA A 70 -2.75 2.81 5.41
CA ALA A 70 -3.43 3.94 6.03
C ALA A 70 -4.95 3.75 5.97
N LYS A 71 -5.49 3.26 4.84
CA LYS A 71 -6.92 2.93 4.72
C LYS A 71 -7.35 1.89 5.75
N GLU A 72 -6.56 0.83 5.96
CA GLU A 72 -6.86 -0.20 6.97
C GLU A 72 -6.88 0.36 8.39
N LEU A 73 -5.90 1.19 8.75
CA LEU A 73 -5.83 1.81 10.07
C LEU A 73 -6.99 2.80 10.30
N LEU A 74 -7.35 3.60 9.30
CA LEU A 74 -8.48 4.53 9.37
C LEU A 74 -9.82 3.78 9.48
N ARG A 75 -9.97 2.64 8.79
CA ARG A 75 -11.13 1.74 8.98
C ARG A 75 -11.22 1.21 10.41
N GLY A 76 -10.08 0.94 11.03
CA GLY A 76 -9.97 0.54 12.44
C GLY A 76 -10.25 1.66 13.45
N GLY A 77 -10.51 2.89 12.99
CA GLY A 77 -10.90 4.02 13.84
C GLY A 77 -9.75 4.93 14.31
N ALA A 78 -8.50 4.60 13.95
CA ALA A 78 -7.33 5.40 14.28
C ALA A 78 -7.45 6.86 13.81
N SER A 79 -6.78 7.79 14.48
CA SER A 79 -6.81 9.20 14.09
C SER A 79 -5.99 9.44 12.82
N VAL A 80 -6.35 10.47 12.05
CA VAL A 80 -5.62 10.84 10.81
C VAL A 80 -4.16 11.16 11.12
N THR A 81 -3.90 11.82 12.25
CA THR A 81 -2.56 12.21 12.69
C THR A 81 -1.72 10.99 13.04
N ASP A 82 -2.25 10.06 13.83
CA ASP A 82 -1.51 8.85 14.22
C ASP A 82 -1.18 8.00 13.00
N VAL A 83 -2.15 7.86 12.08
CA VAL A 83 -1.95 7.12 10.83
C VAL A 83 -0.88 7.76 9.96
N CYS A 84 -0.85 9.09 9.85
CA CYS A 84 0.15 9.81 9.08
C CYS A 84 1.58 9.42 9.49
N PHE A 85 1.87 9.44 10.78
CA PHE A 85 3.20 9.10 11.29
C PHE A 85 3.45 7.58 11.28
N ALA A 86 2.46 6.77 11.61
CA ALA A 86 2.58 5.30 11.62
C ALA A 86 2.93 4.74 10.23
N VAL A 87 2.34 5.27 9.16
CA VAL A 87 2.64 4.86 7.79
C VAL A 87 3.85 5.59 7.19
N GLY A 88 4.59 6.37 7.98
CA GLY A 88 5.88 6.92 7.58
C GLY A 88 5.86 8.21 6.78
N PHE A 89 4.82 9.03 6.89
CA PHE A 89 4.84 10.40 6.38
C PHE A 89 5.35 11.36 7.46
N SER A 90 6.14 12.35 7.04
CA SER A 90 6.67 13.39 7.92
C SER A 90 5.68 14.52 8.21
N SER A 91 4.62 14.66 7.41
CA SER A 91 3.63 15.73 7.57
C SER A 91 2.24 15.37 7.04
N ALA A 92 1.22 15.90 7.71
CA ALA A 92 -0.18 15.72 7.35
C ALA A 92 -0.53 16.25 5.95
N GLY A 93 0.13 17.31 5.49
CA GLY A 93 -0.08 17.86 4.14
C GLY A 93 0.37 16.89 3.04
N SER A 94 1.58 16.35 3.16
CA SER A 94 2.12 15.36 2.22
C SER A 94 1.29 14.07 2.23
N PHE A 95 0.91 13.61 3.42
CA PHE A 95 0.04 12.47 3.61
C PHE A 95 -1.34 12.70 2.97
N GLY A 96 -2.00 13.82 3.27
CA GLY A 96 -3.32 14.14 2.75
C GLY A 96 -3.35 14.24 1.23
N GLY A 97 -2.35 14.87 0.62
CA GLY A 97 -2.21 14.94 -0.84
C GLY A 97 -1.99 13.57 -1.48
N ALA A 98 -1.09 12.77 -0.93
CA ALA A 98 -0.85 11.40 -1.40
C ALA A 98 -2.10 10.52 -1.23
N PHE A 99 -2.74 10.58 -0.08
CA PHE A 99 -3.95 9.82 0.22
C PHE A 99 -5.07 10.17 -0.76
N ARG A 100 -5.37 11.47 -0.96
CA ARG A 100 -6.39 11.90 -1.92
C ARG A 100 -6.12 11.42 -3.33
N ARG A 101 -4.87 11.50 -3.80
CA ARG A 101 -4.48 11.02 -5.13
C ARG A 101 -4.70 9.51 -5.32
N HIS A 102 -4.55 8.72 -4.26
CA HIS A 102 -4.67 7.25 -4.32
C HIS A 102 -6.05 6.71 -3.89
N ALA A 103 -6.79 7.44 -3.06
CA ALA A 103 -8.08 7.03 -2.52
C ALA A 103 -9.28 7.83 -3.07
N GLY A 104 -9.03 8.91 -3.83
CA GLY A 104 -10.07 9.78 -4.39
C GLY A 104 -10.66 10.81 -3.43
N MET A 105 -10.41 10.68 -2.12
CA MET A 105 -10.94 11.56 -1.06
C MET A 105 -9.89 11.80 0.03
N SER A 106 -10.10 12.79 0.89
CA SER A 106 -9.19 13.06 2.01
C SER A 106 -9.23 11.95 3.07
N PRO A 107 -8.17 11.77 3.87
CA PRO A 107 -8.16 10.77 4.95
C PRO A 107 -9.23 11.02 6.02
N GLY A 108 -9.60 12.28 6.26
CA GLY A 108 -10.66 12.66 7.21
C GLY A 108 -12.05 12.25 6.71
N GLU A 109 -12.37 12.57 5.45
CA GLU A 109 -13.62 12.13 4.81
C GLU A 109 -13.71 10.60 4.78
N TYR A 110 -12.62 9.95 4.39
CA TYR A 110 -12.53 8.49 4.36
C TYR A 110 -12.84 7.89 5.74
N ARG A 111 -12.19 8.37 6.80
CA ARG A 111 -12.44 7.92 8.18
C ARG A 111 -13.90 8.14 8.59
N ALA A 112 -14.47 9.31 8.31
CA ALA A 112 -15.84 9.62 8.66
C ALA A 112 -16.83 8.66 7.99
N THR A 113 -16.65 8.37 6.70
CA THR A 113 -17.47 7.38 5.97
C THR A 113 -17.34 6.00 6.59
N GLN A 114 -16.12 5.54 6.89
CA GLN A 114 -15.89 4.21 7.46
C GLN A 114 -16.48 4.06 8.87
N LEU A 115 -16.41 5.11 9.70
CA LEU A 115 -17.04 5.11 11.03
C LEU A 115 -18.57 5.06 10.93
N ARG A 116 -19.17 5.86 10.05
CA ARG A 116 -20.62 5.82 9.81
C ARG A 116 -21.09 4.44 9.36
N GLU A 117 -20.36 3.81 8.44
CA GLU A 117 -20.65 2.45 8.01
C GLU A 117 -20.49 1.43 9.13
N ALA A 118 -19.46 1.56 9.97
CA ALA A 118 -19.24 0.69 11.13
C ALA A 118 -20.38 0.83 12.16
N ASP A 119 -20.83 2.05 12.43
CA ASP A 119 -21.96 2.32 13.31
C ASP A 119 -23.27 1.78 12.74
N ALA A 120 -23.51 1.94 11.44
CA ALA A 120 -24.66 1.36 10.76
C ALA A 120 -24.67 -0.17 10.88
N ARG A 121 -23.52 -0.84 10.67
CA ARG A 121 -23.38 -2.29 10.87
C ARG A 121 -23.66 -2.72 12.32
N ARG A 122 -23.24 -1.94 13.31
CA ARG A 122 -23.54 -2.20 14.74
C ARG A 122 -25.01 -2.06 15.09
N ARG A 123 -25.74 -1.17 14.41
CA ARG A 123 -27.17 -0.95 14.64
C ARG A 123 -28.06 -2.06 14.10
N ILE A 124 -27.56 -2.88 13.18
CA ILE A 124 -28.30 -4.03 12.66
C ILE A 124 -28.16 -5.19 13.66
N PRO A 125 -29.28 -5.72 14.22
CA PRO A 125 -29.22 -6.87 15.12
C PRO A 125 -28.51 -8.06 14.47
N ALA A 126 -27.73 -8.80 15.26
CA ALA A 126 -27.01 -9.98 14.78
C ALA A 126 -27.94 -11.04 14.16
N CYS A 127 -29.19 -11.15 14.65
CA CYS A 127 -30.20 -12.03 14.06
C CYS A 127 -30.56 -11.62 12.61
N PHE A 128 -30.62 -10.33 12.32
CA PHE A 128 -30.93 -9.82 10.98
C PHE A 128 -29.77 -10.05 10.01
N LEU A 129 -28.51 -9.84 10.44
CA LEU A 129 -27.34 -10.16 9.63
C LEU A 129 -27.16 -11.67 9.41
N THR A 130 -27.60 -12.50 10.36
CA THR A 130 -27.53 -13.96 10.21
C THR A 130 -28.65 -14.47 9.29
N MET A 131 -29.84 -13.86 9.36
CA MET A 131 -31.02 -14.27 8.60
C MET A 131 -31.07 -13.67 7.18
N TYR A 132 -30.51 -12.47 6.99
CA TYR A 132 -30.57 -11.70 5.72
C TYR A 132 -29.21 -11.12 5.26
N GLY A 133 -28.10 -11.58 5.84
CA GLY A 133 -26.77 -11.10 5.45
C GLY A 133 -26.40 -11.50 4.02
N PRO A 134 -25.49 -10.75 3.36
CA PRO A 134 -25.00 -11.10 2.03
C PRO A 134 -24.38 -12.50 2.06
N ASP A 135 -24.79 -13.34 1.12
CA ASP A 135 -24.31 -14.72 1.01
C ASP A 135 -22.78 -14.71 0.83
N ARG A 136 -22.05 -15.19 1.85
CA ARG A 136 -20.59 -15.27 1.83
C ARG A 136 -20.07 -16.40 0.93
N ARG A 137 -20.94 -17.11 0.20
CA ARG A 137 -20.58 -18.25 -0.66
C ARG A 137 -20.37 -17.90 -2.14
N ALA A 138 -20.35 -16.64 -2.53
CA ALA A 138 -20.05 -16.25 -3.92
C ALA A 138 -18.59 -15.82 -4.11
N THR A 139 -17.64 -16.73 -3.98
CA THR A 139 -16.32 -16.61 -4.62
C THR A 139 -15.70 -18.01 -4.74
N SER A 140 -16.04 -18.69 -5.84
CA SER A 140 -15.26 -19.80 -6.42
C SER A 140 -14.54 -19.30 -7.65
#